data_AF-A0A5U3CWH2-F1
#
_entry.id   AF-A0A5U3CWH2-F1
#
_cell.length_a   1.000
_cell.length_b   1.000
_cell.length_c   1.000
_cell.angle_alpha   90.00
_cell.angle_beta   90.00
_cell.angle_gamma   90.00
#
_symmetry.space_group_name_H-M   'P 1'
#
loop_
_entity.id
_entity.type
_entity.pdbx_description
1 polymer ?
#
loop_
_entity_poly.entity_id
_entity_poly.type
_entity_poly.pdbx_seq_one_letter_code
_entity_poly.pdbx_strand_id
1 'polypeptide(L)'
;MDGFAQGLLAGFSTVDNAMQQRKALGLREAALAQQQKNADRNYELAQDEFGYRRESDQRNFDSNNEHWNKTFQANQSYRGSLLANAAQQLKMQKETHDSQMNNARYQQRIQQYTPQMNMAQQAIQAGDYEAAKNIMADVPDDVPLARILKDPKYAQSTVSAGQKLYGIMSSPDAHKDPMTTLHSINEHMSDIAPLFQTEADRAVGQVDPKTGQKIVSAQVHHIAPVPDKSDHNHHSADDVAVFVKVKYADGKEAIKPVTENRSSDLRDNVKRVSIHGLLDTASSRVEASHNYLQYLQQPQGLSKADIQKEEAKIYASAARGGTDGQVAVDQFEASIGIPGAKERAQQTQAINTAKTWAGDDPVKKEFASVMLRNNPAVFISGNEDDLRKSYQNFIDRNTNTQNGLKDTSASGTANYLRQRREQQQQSDFMYGSD
;
A
#
# COMPACT_ATOMS: atom_id res chain seq x y z
N MET A 1 139.03 -19.40 90.72
CA MET A 1 138.99 -20.00 89.38
C MET A 1 137.71 -20.81 89.26
N ASP A 2 136.94 -20.51 88.21
CA ASP A 2 135.91 -21.33 87.54
C ASP A 2 134.63 -21.73 88.27
N GLY A 3 133.70 -20.78 88.40
CA GLY A 3 132.30 -21.10 88.74
C GLY A 3 131.30 -19.95 88.56
N PHE A 4 131.75 -18.69 88.52
CA PHE A 4 130.85 -17.54 88.44
C PHE A 4 130.67 -16.98 87.00
N ALA A 5 131.62 -17.26 86.09
CA ALA A 5 131.60 -16.71 84.73
C ALA A 5 130.70 -17.46 83.74
N GLN A 6 130.20 -18.66 84.07
CA GLN A 6 129.30 -19.44 83.20
C GLN A 6 127.80 -19.16 83.42
N GLY A 7 127.41 -18.51 84.52
CA GLY A 7 125.99 -18.21 84.82
C GLY A 7 125.40 -17.01 84.10
N LEU A 8 126.23 -16.09 83.59
CA LEU A 8 125.78 -14.82 83.00
C LEU A 8 125.52 -14.86 81.48
N LEU A 9 125.97 -15.91 80.77
CA LEU A 9 125.85 -16.02 79.31
C LEU A 9 124.67 -16.89 78.82
N ALA A 10 123.99 -17.62 79.70
CA ALA A 10 122.83 -18.44 79.33
C ALA A 10 121.48 -17.69 79.42
N GLY A 11 121.41 -16.54 80.10
CA GLY A 11 120.16 -15.80 80.32
C GLY A 11 119.67 -14.96 79.12
N PHE A 12 120.56 -14.56 78.21
CA PHE A 12 120.21 -13.66 77.10
C PHE A 12 119.66 -14.38 75.85
N SER A 13 120.00 -15.65 75.62
CA SER A 13 119.53 -16.40 74.44
C SER A 13 118.09 -16.95 74.56
N THR A 14 117.59 -17.12 75.79
CA THR A 14 116.21 -17.57 76.06
C THR A 14 115.17 -16.47 75.93
N VAL A 15 115.52 -15.22 76.25
CA VAL A 15 114.58 -14.08 76.16
C VAL A 15 114.38 -13.62 74.71
N ASP A 16 115.41 -13.72 73.87
CA ASP A 16 115.34 -13.30 72.47
C ASP A 16 114.52 -14.27 71.59
N ASN A 17 114.62 -15.58 71.84
CA ASN A 17 113.79 -16.60 71.18
C ASN A 17 112.30 -16.50 71.57
N ALA A 18 111.98 -16.18 72.82
CA ALA A 18 110.60 -16.02 73.28
C ALA A 18 109.92 -14.77 72.68
N MET A 19 110.67 -13.68 72.48
CA MET A 19 110.15 -12.47 71.83
C MET A 19 109.88 -12.67 70.34
N GLN A 20 110.76 -13.36 69.62
CA GLN A 20 110.55 -13.67 68.20
C GLN A 20 109.35 -14.60 67.97
N GLN A 21 109.14 -15.61 68.82
CA GLN A 21 107.96 -16.48 68.75
C GLN A 21 106.64 -15.72 69.01
N ARG A 22 106.63 -14.79 69.98
CA ARG A 22 105.43 -13.99 70.26
C ARG A 22 105.06 -13.05 69.11
N LYS A 23 106.07 -12.47 68.43
CA LYS A 23 105.86 -11.63 67.24
C LYS A 23 105.38 -12.44 66.04
N ALA A 24 105.89 -13.66 65.85
CA ALA A 24 105.44 -14.58 64.80
C ALA A 24 104.00 -15.08 65.02
N LEU A 25 103.61 -15.37 66.27
CA LEU A 25 102.24 -15.73 66.62
C LEU A 25 101.26 -14.58 66.37
N GLY A 26 101.62 -13.35 66.76
CA GLY A 26 100.78 -12.16 66.51
C GLY A 26 100.59 -11.85 65.01
N LEU A 27 101.62 -12.05 64.18
CA LEU A 27 101.51 -11.90 62.73
C LEU A 27 100.63 -12.99 62.10
N ARG A 28 100.69 -14.23 62.61
CA ARG A 28 99.86 -15.35 62.13
C ARG A 28 98.39 -15.17 62.52
N GLU A 29 98.13 -14.69 63.73
CA GLU A 29 96.79 -14.37 64.21
C GLU A 29 96.17 -13.19 63.44
N ALA A 30 96.95 -12.14 63.17
CA ALA A 30 96.53 -11.04 62.31
C ALA A 30 96.22 -11.49 60.87
N ALA A 31 97.03 -12.41 60.30
CA ALA A 31 96.78 -12.97 58.98
C ALA A 31 95.49 -13.82 58.93
N LEU A 32 95.23 -14.63 59.96
CA LEU A 32 93.99 -15.42 60.10
C LEU A 32 92.76 -14.52 60.27
N ALA A 33 92.86 -13.48 61.10
CA ALA A 33 91.78 -12.50 61.27
C ALA A 33 91.48 -11.74 59.96
N GLN A 34 92.51 -11.42 59.17
CA GLN A 34 92.33 -10.79 57.87
C GLN A 34 91.71 -11.76 56.84
N GLN A 35 92.05 -13.05 56.89
CA GLN A 35 91.45 -14.08 56.05
C GLN A 35 89.97 -14.29 56.38
N GLN A 36 89.59 -14.33 57.66
CA GLN A 36 88.18 -14.37 58.09
C GLN A 36 87.41 -13.13 57.61
N LYS A 37 87.95 -11.92 57.83
CA LYS A 37 87.32 -10.69 57.32
C LYS A 37 87.18 -10.64 55.80
N ASN A 38 88.06 -11.30 55.06
CA ASN A 38 87.93 -11.42 53.60
C ASN A 38 86.87 -12.45 53.21
N ALA A 39 86.78 -13.56 53.94
CA ALA A 39 85.73 -14.57 53.74
C ALA A 39 84.34 -14.01 54.05
N ASP A 40 84.19 -13.28 55.16
CA ASP A 40 82.93 -12.65 55.56
C ASP A 40 82.47 -11.60 54.54
N ARG A 41 83.39 -10.74 54.07
CA ARG A 41 83.08 -9.76 53.00
C ARG A 41 82.71 -10.42 51.68
N ASN A 42 83.39 -11.49 51.29
CA ASN A 42 83.03 -12.24 50.09
C ASN A 42 81.66 -12.92 50.22
N TYR A 43 81.32 -13.40 51.41
CA TYR A 43 80.03 -14.01 51.68
C TYR A 43 78.90 -12.97 51.64
N GLU A 44 79.09 -11.81 52.26
CA GLU A 44 78.16 -10.67 52.24
C GLU A 44 77.93 -10.17 50.80
N LEU A 45 79.00 -9.96 50.03
CA LEU A 45 78.91 -9.59 48.60
C LEU A 45 78.15 -10.63 47.77
N ALA A 46 78.36 -11.93 48.03
CA ALA A 46 77.65 -12.99 47.34
C ALA A 46 76.15 -13.04 47.69
N GLN A 47 75.80 -12.75 48.95
CA GLN A 47 74.40 -12.63 49.37
C GLN A 47 73.71 -11.42 48.73
N ASP A 48 74.40 -10.28 48.69
CA ASP A 48 73.89 -9.05 48.05
C ASP A 48 73.71 -9.23 46.54
N GLU A 49 74.67 -9.85 45.85
CA GLU A 49 74.53 -10.18 44.43
C GLU A 49 73.35 -11.13 44.17
N PHE A 50 73.15 -12.14 45.02
CA PHE A 50 72.02 -13.06 44.89
C PHE A 50 70.69 -12.35 45.13
N GLY A 51 70.61 -11.50 46.16
CA GLY A 51 69.45 -10.65 46.44
C GLY A 51 69.13 -9.73 45.26
N TYR A 52 70.14 -9.03 44.74
CA TYR A 52 69.99 -8.13 43.61
C TYR A 52 69.53 -8.85 42.33
N ARG A 53 70.10 -10.03 42.01
CA ARG A 53 69.66 -10.85 40.86
C ARG A 53 68.22 -11.30 41.03
N ARG A 54 67.85 -11.80 42.21
CA ARG A 54 66.49 -12.24 42.51
C ARG A 54 65.48 -11.09 42.39
N GLU A 55 65.80 -9.91 42.90
CA GLU A 55 64.95 -8.73 42.75
C GLU A 55 64.85 -8.25 41.31
N SER A 56 65.97 -8.29 40.57
CA SER A 56 65.99 -7.95 39.14
C SER A 56 65.11 -8.90 38.34
N ASP A 57 65.23 -10.20 38.58
CA ASP A 57 64.42 -11.23 37.92
C ASP A 57 62.95 -11.09 38.28
N GLN A 58 62.62 -10.80 39.54
CA GLN A 58 61.25 -10.55 39.98
C GLN A 58 60.66 -9.30 39.31
N ARG A 59 61.39 -8.18 39.29
CA ARG A 59 60.97 -6.94 38.60
C ARG A 59 60.75 -7.18 37.11
N ASN A 60 61.63 -7.94 36.47
CA ASN A 60 61.51 -8.28 35.05
C ASN A 60 60.30 -9.19 34.79
N PHE A 61 60.04 -10.16 35.66
CA PHE A 61 58.87 -11.02 35.59
C PHE A 61 57.57 -10.22 35.77
N ASP A 62 57.50 -9.37 36.79
CA ASP A 62 56.32 -8.54 37.09
C ASP A 62 56.03 -7.54 35.95
N SER A 63 57.08 -6.88 35.44
CA SER A 63 56.98 -5.97 34.29
C SER A 63 56.50 -6.67 33.02
N ASN A 64 57.06 -7.85 32.71
CA ASN A 64 56.62 -8.65 31.57
C ASN A 64 55.18 -9.13 31.73
N ASN A 65 54.79 -9.59 32.92
CA ASN A 65 53.44 -10.06 33.21
C ASN A 65 52.43 -8.90 33.09
N GLU A 66 52.76 -7.71 33.61
CA GLU A 66 51.93 -6.51 33.46
C GLU A 66 51.79 -6.11 31.98
N HIS A 67 52.89 -6.14 31.22
CA HIS A 67 52.87 -5.89 29.78
C HIS A 67 51.98 -6.89 29.02
N TRP A 68 52.09 -8.19 29.31
CA TRP A 68 51.27 -9.22 28.70
C TRP A 68 49.79 -9.07 29.08
N ASN A 69 49.47 -8.77 30.34
CA ASN A 69 48.10 -8.55 30.78
C ASN A 69 47.47 -7.32 30.10
N LYS A 70 48.20 -6.19 30.03
CA LYS A 70 47.73 -4.98 29.32
C LYS A 70 47.50 -5.27 27.84
N THR A 71 48.42 -5.98 27.19
CA THR A 71 48.32 -6.34 25.76
C THR A 71 47.15 -7.30 25.51
N PHE A 72 46.93 -8.30 26.38
CA PHE A 72 45.80 -9.22 26.27
C PHE A 72 44.46 -8.49 26.41
N GLN A 73 44.33 -7.60 27.41
CA GLN A 73 43.11 -6.80 27.60
C GLN A 73 42.85 -5.83 26.43
N ALA A 74 43.89 -5.19 25.91
CA ALA A 74 43.79 -4.33 24.73
C ALA A 74 43.36 -5.15 23.49
N ASN A 75 43.93 -6.33 23.28
CA ASN A 75 43.55 -7.22 22.19
C ASN A 75 42.12 -7.76 22.31
N GLN A 76 41.68 -8.12 23.51
CA GLN A 76 40.28 -8.52 23.77
C GLN A 76 39.32 -7.38 23.45
N SER A 77 39.61 -6.17 23.93
CA SER A 77 38.79 -4.98 23.68
C SER A 77 38.75 -4.64 22.19
N TYR A 78 39.88 -4.71 21.49
CA TYR A 78 39.97 -4.49 20.05
C TYR A 78 39.16 -5.52 19.26
N ARG A 79 39.27 -6.82 19.58
CA ARG A 79 38.48 -7.88 18.94
C ARG A 79 36.99 -7.73 19.21
N GLY A 80 36.60 -7.36 20.43
CA GLY A 80 35.22 -7.05 20.79
C GLY A 80 34.67 -5.88 19.97
N SER A 81 35.45 -4.80 19.82
CA SER A 81 35.11 -3.65 18.98
C SER A 81 34.99 -4.03 17.50
N LEU A 82 35.91 -4.83 16.95
CA LEU A 82 35.82 -5.33 15.57
C LEU A 82 34.55 -6.16 15.34
N LEU A 83 34.21 -7.06 16.26
CA LEU A 83 32.99 -7.87 16.18
C LEU A 83 31.74 -7.00 16.28
N ALA A 84 31.72 -6.02 17.18
CA ALA A 84 30.61 -5.07 17.32
C ALA A 84 30.44 -4.23 16.04
N ASN A 85 31.54 -3.71 15.48
CA ASN A 85 31.54 -2.97 14.22
C ASN A 85 31.09 -3.84 13.05
N ALA A 86 31.56 -5.09 12.96
CA ALA A 86 31.16 -6.03 11.92
C ALA A 86 29.67 -6.40 12.05
N ALA A 87 29.16 -6.62 13.26
CA ALA A 87 27.75 -6.87 13.51
C ALA A 87 26.89 -5.65 13.15
N GLN A 88 27.34 -4.43 13.49
CA GLN A 88 26.69 -3.19 13.09
C GLN A 88 26.69 -3.00 11.57
N GLN A 89 27.81 -3.28 10.90
CA GLN A 89 27.90 -3.24 9.43
C GLN A 89 26.97 -4.27 8.79
N LEU A 90 26.93 -5.51 9.28
CA LEU A 90 26.04 -6.55 8.77
C LEU A 90 24.57 -6.15 8.96
N LYS A 91 24.22 -5.56 10.12
CA LYS A 91 22.89 -5.04 10.38
C LYS A 91 22.52 -3.93 9.38
N MET A 92 23.39 -2.95 9.17
CA MET A 92 23.16 -1.88 8.18
C MET A 92 23.06 -2.42 6.75
N GLN A 93 23.90 -3.40 6.39
CA GLN A 93 23.85 -4.07 5.08
C GLN A 93 22.53 -4.81 4.91
N LYS A 94 22.07 -5.54 5.93
CA LYS A 94 20.78 -6.23 5.91
C LYS A 94 19.62 -5.25 5.79
N GLU A 95 19.61 -4.17 6.58
CA GLU A 95 18.58 -3.13 6.51
C GLU A 95 18.53 -2.47 5.12
N THR A 96 19.70 -2.17 4.54
CA THR A 96 19.81 -1.60 3.18
C THR A 96 19.37 -2.59 2.10
N HIS A 97 19.72 -3.87 2.26
CA HIS A 97 19.29 -4.91 1.33
C HIS A 97 17.78 -5.16 1.42
N ASP A 98 17.23 -5.28 2.64
CA ASP A 98 15.80 -5.45 2.84
C ASP A 98 15.00 -4.25 2.33
N SER A 99 15.51 -3.02 2.46
CA SER A 99 14.87 -1.83 1.91
C SER A 99 14.83 -1.85 0.38
N GLN A 100 15.95 -2.19 -0.28
CA GLN A 100 16.01 -2.34 -1.74
C GLN A 100 15.10 -3.48 -2.26
N MET A 101 15.01 -4.59 -1.51
CA MET A 101 14.26 -5.76 -1.93
C MET A 101 12.75 -5.66 -1.71
N ASN A 102 12.26 -4.65 -0.98
CA ASN A 102 10.85 -4.60 -0.63
C ASN A 102 9.94 -4.46 -1.86
N ASN A 103 10.32 -3.62 -2.83
CA ASN A 103 9.59 -3.51 -4.09
C ASN A 103 9.75 -4.76 -4.97
N ALA A 104 10.96 -5.34 -5.02
CA ALA A 104 11.23 -6.55 -5.79
C ALA A 104 10.40 -7.75 -5.30
N ARG A 105 10.23 -7.92 -3.98
CA ARG A 105 9.38 -8.99 -3.40
C ARG A 105 7.93 -8.86 -3.84
N TYR A 106 7.39 -7.65 -3.87
CA TYR A 106 6.03 -7.42 -4.38
C TYR A 106 5.94 -7.73 -5.87
N GLN A 107 6.89 -7.27 -6.68
CA GLN A 107 6.91 -7.56 -8.12
C GLN A 107 7.00 -9.07 -8.40
N GLN A 108 7.83 -9.80 -7.64
CA GLN A 108 7.90 -11.27 -7.71
C GLN A 108 6.56 -11.91 -7.35
N ARG A 109 5.88 -11.42 -6.32
CA ARG A 109 4.55 -11.92 -5.94
C ARG A 109 3.52 -11.68 -7.05
N ILE A 110 3.48 -10.49 -7.64
CA ILE A 110 2.61 -10.21 -8.79
C ILE A 110 2.95 -11.14 -9.96
N GLN A 111 4.23 -11.32 -10.28
CA GLN A 111 4.67 -12.23 -11.35
C GLN A 111 4.27 -13.68 -11.09
N GLN A 112 4.36 -14.14 -9.84
CA GLN A 112 3.96 -15.48 -9.43
C GLN A 112 2.47 -15.73 -9.68
N TYR A 113 1.62 -14.71 -9.50
CA TYR A 113 0.18 -14.81 -9.70
C TYR A 113 -0.31 -14.34 -11.07
N THR A 114 0.58 -13.94 -11.97
CA THR A 114 0.23 -13.57 -13.36
C THR A 114 -0.61 -14.64 -14.07
N PRO A 115 -0.29 -15.95 -13.98
CA PRO A 115 -1.11 -16.98 -14.62
C PRO A 115 -2.56 -17.00 -14.10
N GLN A 116 -2.76 -16.93 -12.78
CA GLN A 116 -4.07 -16.88 -12.15
C GLN A 116 -4.82 -15.61 -12.54
N MET A 117 -4.14 -14.45 -12.56
CA MET A 117 -4.73 -13.20 -13.02
C MET A 117 -5.22 -13.31 -14.47
N ASN A 118 -4.42 -13.89 -15.36
CA ASN A 118 -4.82 -14.06 -16.77
C ASN A 118 -6.02 -15.00 -16.91
N MET A 119 -6.05 -16.13 -16.18
CA MET A 119 -7.18 -17.05 -16.18
C MET A 119 -8.45 -16.39 -15.60
N ALA A 120 -8.33 -15.64 -14.51
CA ALA A 120 -9.45 -14.92 -13.92
C ALA A 120 -9.98 -13.83 -14.86
N GLN A 121 -9.09 -13.11 -15.57
CA GLN A 121 -9.49 -12.14 -16.59
C GLN A 121 -10.24 -12.80 -17.75
N GLN A 122 -9.80 -13.98 -18.21
CA GLN A 122 -10.51 -14.74 -19.25
C GLN A 122 -11.91 -15.17 -18.78
N ALA A 123 -12.03 -15.65 -17.53
CA ALA A 123 -13.33 -15.99 -16.95
C ALA A 123 -14.24 -14.76 -16.85
N ILE A 124 -13.71 -13.61 -16.42
CA ILE A 124 -14.45 -12.33 -16.40
C ILE A 124 -14.91 -11.92 -17.81
N GLN A 125 -14.04 -12.04 -18.82
CA GLN A 125 -14.39 -11.74 -20.22
C GLN A 125 -15.50 -12.68 -20.75
N ALA A 126 -15.53 -13.92 -20.27
CA ALA A 126 -16.61 -14.88 -20.55
C ALA A 126 -17.88 -14.64 -19.70
N GLY A 127 -17.85 -13.70 -18.74
CA GLY A 127 -18.95 -13.40 -17.84
C GLY A 127 -19.06 -14.32 -16.61
N ASP A 128 -18.08 -15.18 -16.37
CA ASP A 128 -18.04 -16.13 -15.26
C ASP A 128 -17.21 -15.60 -14.08
N TYR A 129 -17.84 -14.73 -13.28
CA TYR A 129 -17.22 -14.11 -12.11
C TYR A 129 -17.02 -15.10 -10.94
N GLU A 130 -17.79 -16.18 -10.86
CA GLU A 130 -17.58 -17.21 -9.83
C GLU A 130 -16.36 -18.06 -10.15
N ALA A 131 -16.14 -18.44 -11.41
CA ALA A 131 -14.88 -19.06 -11.81
C ALA A 131 -13.69 -18.13 -11.55
N ALA A 132 -13.81 -16.84 -11.90
CA ALA A 132 -12.76 -15.85 -11.62
C ALA A 132 -12.45 -15.74 -10.12
N LYS A 133 -13.48 -15.71 -9.28
CA LYS A 133 -13.33 -15.67 -7.81
C LYS A 133 -12.68 -16.94 -7.27
N ASN A 134 -13.05 -18.11 -7.78
CA ASN A 134 -12.45 -19.39 -7.40
C ASN A 134 -10.97 -19.47 -7.82
N ILE A 135 -10.62 -19.00 -9.03
CA ILE A 135 -9.23 -18.91 -9.49
C ILE A 135 -8.39 -18.01 -8.58
N MET A 136 -8.98 -16.92 -8.10
CA MET A 136 -8.31 -15.92 -7.27
C MET A 136 -8.41 -16.19 -5.76
N ALA A 137 -9.01 -17.32 -5.34
CA ALA A 137 -9.30 -17.61 -3.93
C ALA A 137 -8.05 -17.60 -3.04
N ASP A 138 -6.94 -18.15 -3.53
CA ASP A 138 -5.67 -18.23 -2.80
C ASP A 138 -4.72 -17.05 -3.10
N VAL A 139 -5.09 -16.16 -4.02
CA VAL A 139 -4.27 -15.00 -4.37
C VAL A 139 -4.40 -13.93 -3.28
N PRO A 140 -3.32 -13.39 -2.72
CA PRO A 140 -3.43 -12.44 -1.61
C PRO A 140 -4.11 -11.12 -2.01
N ASP A 141 -4.69 -10.44 -1.02
CA ASP A 141 -5.47 -9.20 -1.23
C ASP A 141 -4.61 -7.99 -1.65
N ASP A 142 -3.28 -8.12 -1.64
CA ASP A 142 -2.37 -7.13 -2.23
C ASP A 142 -2.43 -7.12 -3.78
N VAL A 143 -3.01 -8.17 -4.40
CA VAL A 143 -3.41 -8.18 -5.80
C VAL A 143 -4.79 -7.54 -5.94
N PRO A 144 -4.93 -6.39 -6.63
CA PRO A 144 -6.18 -5.63 -6.64
C PRO A 144 -7.40 -6.41 -7.12
N LEU A 145 -7.24 -7.25 -8.15
CA LEU A 145 -8.33 -8.08 -8.68
C LEU A 145 -8.81 -9.12 -7.67
N ALA A 146 -7.89 -9.73 -6.89
CA ALA A 146 -8.24 -10.69 -5.85
C ALA A 146 -9.12 -10.03 -4.79
N ARG A 147 -8.70 -8.85 -4.32
CA ARG A 147 -9.43 -8.08 -3.31
C ARG A 147 -10.83 -7.67 -3.79
N ILE A 148 -10.95 -7.20 -5.04
CA ILE A 148 -12.24 -6.84 -5.65
C ILE A 148 -13.20 -8.04 -5.62
N LEU A 149 -12.75 -9.22 -6.07
CA LEU A 149 -13.60 -10.41 -6.16
C LEU A 149 -13.96 -11.01 -4.79
N LYS A 150 -13.12 -10.82 -3.77
CA LYS A 150 -13.34 -11.37 -2.42
C LYS A 150 -14.14 -10.44 -1.51
N ASP A 151 -14.01 -9.13 -1.68
CA ASP A 151 -14.63 -8.13 -0.82
C ASP A 151 -15.55 -7.18 -1.62
N PRO A 152 -16.86 -7.49 -1.69
CA PRO A 152 -17.84 -6.61 -2.32
C PRO A 152 -17.91 -5.20 -1.70
N LYS A 153 -17.57 -5.03 -0.41
CA LYS A 153 -17.55 -3.71 0.22
C LYS A 153 -16.37 -2.89 -0.29
N TYR A 154 -15.21 -3.52 -0.46
CA TYR A 154 -14.07 -2.88 -1.11
C TYR A 154 -14.43 -2.46 -2.54
N ALA A 155 -15.01 -3.37 -3.35
CA ALA A 155 -15.46 -3.05 -4.70
C ALA A 155 -16.44 -1.85 -4.71
N GLN A 156 -17.42 -1.83 -3.81
CA GLN A 156 -18.37 -0.72 -3.67
C GLN A 156 -17.65 0.59 -3.33
N SER A 157 -16.72 0.57 -2.39
CA SER A 157 -15.93 1.74 -2.02
C SER A 157 -15.07 2.26 -3.18
N THR A 158 -14.51 1.37 -3.99
CA THR A 158 -13.73 1.73 -5.19
C THR A 158 -14.62 2.41 -6.23
N VAL A 159 -15.83 1.91 -6.49
CA VAL A 159 -16.77 2.55 -7.43
C VAL A 159 -17.20 3.93 -6.94
N SER A 160 -17.59 4.05 -5.66
CA SER A 160 -17.99 5.33 -5.08
C SER A 160 -16.85 6.36 -5.11
N ALA A 161 -15.63 5.92 -4.81
CA ALA A 161 -14.43 6.75 -4.91
C ALA A 161 -14.16 7.20 -6.36
N GLY A 162 -14.35 6.30 -7.33
CA GLY A 162 -14.24 6.58 -8.77
C GLY A 162 -15.26 7.61 -9.25
N GLN A 163 -16.52 7.49 -8.82
CA GLN A 163 -17.58 8.47 -9.12
C GLN A 163 -17.25 9.86 -8.55
N LYS A 164 -16.72 9.91 -7.33
CA LYS A 164 -16.29 11.16 -6.70
C LYS A 164 -15.14 11.81 -7.46
N LEU A 165 -14.11 11.03 -7.84
CA LEU A 165 -12.99 11.52 -8.64
C LEU A 165 -13.46 12.00 -10.02
N TYR A 166 -14.33 11.25 -10.69
CA TYR A 166 -14.91 11.65 -11.97
C TYR A 166 -15.64 12.98 -11.86
N GLY A 167 -16.48 13.18 -10.84
CA GLY A 167 -17.19 14.43 -10.63
C GLY A 167 -16.28 15.65 -10.43
N ILE A 168 -15.11 15.46 -9.80
CA ILE A 168 -14.09 16.51 -9.68
C ILE A 168 -13.47 16.79 -11.04
N MET A 169 -13.06 15.74 -11.76
CA MET A 169 -12.38 15.86 -13.05
C MET A 169 -13.28 16.36 -14.18
N SER A 170 -14.59 16.14 -14.11
CA SER A 170 -15.58 16.60 -15.08
C SER A 170 -16.07 18.02 -14.82
N SER A 171 -15.59 18.68 -13.75
CA SER A 171 -15.96 20.07 -13.45
C SER A 171 -15.49 21.00 -14.58
N PRO A 172 -16.29 22.00 -15.01
CA PRO A 172 -15.88 22.98 -16.03
C PRO A 172 -14.56 23.70 -15.71
N ASP A 173 -14.22 23.80 -14.43
CA ASP A 173 -13.00 24.46 -13.96
C ASP A 173 -11.79 23.51 -13.90
N ALA A 174 -12.01 22.19 -13.97
CA ALA A 174 -10.95 21.19 -13.80
C ALA A 174 -9.87 21.26 -14.89
N HIS A 175 -10.25 21.72 -16.08
CA HIS A 175 -9.35 21.86 -17.23
C HIS A 175 -8.67 23.24 -17.31
N LYS A 176 -9.09 24.21 -16.47
CA LYS A 176 -8.56 25.58 -16.51
C LYS A 176 -7.29 25.72 -15.69
N ASP A 177 -7.23 25.05 -14.54
CA ASP A 177 -6.07 25.06 -13.63
C ASP A 177 -5.85 23.67 -13.01
N PRO A 178 -4.80 22.93 -13.45
CA PRO A 178 -4.43 21.64 -12.88
C PRO A 178 -4.17 21.65 -11.37
N MET A 179 -3.68 22.77 -10.81
CA MET A 179 -3.38 22.86 -9.38
C MET A 179 -4.64 22.99 -8.54
N THR A 180 -5.65 23.73 -9.02
CA THR A 180 -6.98 23.78 -8.38
C THR A 180 -7.67 22.41 -8.42
N THR A 181 -7.54 21.67 -9.52
CA THR A 181 -8.05 20.29 -9.62
C THR A 181 -7.35 19.36 -8.63
N LEU A 182 -6.02 19.43 -8.55
CA LEU A 182 -5.24 18.64 -7.59
C LEU A 182 -5.60 18.99 -6.13
N HIS A 183 -5.82 20.27 -5.84
CA HIS A 183 -6.30 20.73 -4.54
C HIS A 183 -7.66 20.09 -4.21
N SER A 184 -8.61 20.13 -5.15
CA SER A 184 -9.95 19.52 -4.99
C SER A 184 -9.88 18.01 -4.77
N ILE A 185 -8.98 17.31 -5.46
CA ILE A 185 -8.70 15.88 -5.23
C ILE A 185 -8.22 15.67 -3.79
N ASN A 186 -7.32 16.52 -3.30
CA ASN A 186 -6.76 16.41 -1.96
C ASN A 186 -7.76 16.74 -0.86
N GLU A 187 -8.64 17.74 -1.04
CA GLU A 187 -9.72 18.05 -0.10
C GLU A 187 -10.70 16.87 0.07
N HIS A 188 -10.88 16.08 -0.99
CA HIS A 188 -11.71 14.87 -0.99
C HIS A 188 -10.92 13.57 -0.89
N MET A 189 -9.66 13.61 -0.44
CA MET A 189 -8.80 12.42 -0.47
C MET A 189 -9.32 11.27 0.39
N SER A 190 -10.03 11.53 1.49
CA SER A 190 -10.64 10.46 2.30
C SER A 190 -11.63 9.61 1.50
N ASP A 191 -12.39 10.25 0.61
CA ASP A 191 -13.42 9.61 -0.22
C ASP A 191 -12.79 8.90 -1.43
N ILE A 192 -11.65 9.40 -1.91
CA ILE A 192 -10.95 8.90 -3.10
C ILE A 192 -9.85 7.88 -2.74
N ALA A 193 -9.41 7.85 -1.48
CA ALA A 193 -8.35 6.98 -0.97
C ALA A 193 -8.49 5.50 -1.38
N PRO A 194 -9.69 4.88 -1.45
CA PRO A 194 -9.84 3.51 -1.93
C PRO A 194 -9.20 3.26 -3.30
N LEU A 195 -9.19 4.26 -4.20
CA LEU A 195 -8.58 4.14 -5.54
C LEU A 195 -7.06 3.95 -5.48
N PHE A 196 -6.42 4.45 -4.44
CA PHE A 196 -4.97 4.46 -4.28
C PHE A 196 -4.51 3.63 -3.07
N GLN A 197 -5.43 2.91 -2.43
CA GLN A 197 -5.15 2.21 -1.17
C GLN A 197 -4.03 1.16 -1.31
N THR A 198 -3.87 0.58 -2.49
CA THR A 198 -2.74 -0.32 -2.82
C THR A 198 -1.38 0.34 -2.63
N GLU A 199 -1.29 1.67 -2.78
CA GLU A 199 -0.07 2.44 -2.55
C GLU A 199 0.24 2.53 -1.05
N ALA A 200 -0.79 2.65 -0.21
CA ALA A 200 -0.68 2.78 1.24
C ALA A 200 -0.48 1.43 1.93
N ASP A 201 -1.20 0.39 1.53
CA ASP A 201 -1.15 -0.94 2.16
C ASP A 201 0.27 -1.53 2.20
N ARG A 202 1.11 -1.15 1.23
CA ARG A 202 2.51 -1.58 1.15
C ARG A 202 3.42 -1.02 2.25
N ALA A 203 3.00 0.05 2.92
CA ALA A 203 3.70 0.59 4.09
C ALA A 203 3.45 -0.23 5.36
N VAL A 204 2.33 -0.98 5.41
CA VAL A 204 1.96 -1.77 6.58
C VAL A 204 2.99 -2.86 6.84
N GLY A 205 3.38 -2.99 8.11
CA GLY A 205 4.36 -3.97 8.56
C GLY A 205 5.81 -3.50 8.51
N GLN A 206 6.11 -2.37 7.85
CA GLN A 206 7.45 -1.79 7.86
C GLN A 206 7.78 -1.18 9.21
N VAL A 207 9.07 -1.15 9.56
CA VAL A 207 9.58 -0.45 10.73
C VAL A 207 10.05 0.93 10.31
N ASP A 208 9.52 1.95 10.95
CA ASP A 208 9.98 3.31 10.75
C ASP A 208 11.34 3.54 11.43
N PRO A 209 12.40 3.88 10.69
CA PRO A 209 13.73 4.11 11.28
C PRO A 209 13.79 5.30 12.23
N LYS A 210 12.89 6.30 12.11
CA LYS A 210 12.87 7.46 13.01
C LYS A 210 12.29 7.13 14.37
N THR A 211 11.24 6.31 14.41
CA THR A 211 10.50 5.99 15.64
C THR A 211 10.86 4.60 16.20
N GLY A 212 11.47 3.74 15.39
CA GLY A 212 11.69 2.32 15.69
C GLY A 212 10.39 1.49 15.71
N GLN A 213 9.24 2.09 15.35
CA GLN A 213 7.94 1.45 15.49
C GLN A 213 7.45 0.82 14.18
N LYS A 214 6.71 -0.27 14.33
CA LYS A 214 6.05 -0.95 13.21
C LYS A 214 4.79 -0.19 12.79
N ILE A 215 4.63 0.02 11.49
CA ILE A 215 3.41 0.58 10.90
C ILE A 215 2.33 -0.49 10.94
N VAL A 216 1.17 -0.18 11.54
CA VAL A 216 0.05 -1.13 11.71
C VAL A 216 -1.10 -0.86 10.74
N SER A 217 -1.25 0.37 10.28
CA SER A 217 -2.19 0.73 9.21
C SER A 217 -1.66 1.93 8.43
N ALA A 218 -2.10 2.05 7.17
CA ALA A 218 -1.75 3.16 6.32
C ALA A 218 -2.94 3.52 5.42
N GLN A 219 -3.10 4.80 5.10
CA GLN A 219 -4.10 5.31 4.17
C GLN A 219 -3.47 6.40 3.32
N VAL A 220 -3.92 6.55 2.07
CA VAL A 220 -3.50 7.69 1.24
C VAL A 220 -4.01 9.00 1.84
N HIS A 221 -3.14 9.98 1.96
CA HIS A 221 -3.42 11.28 2.58
C HIS A 221 -3.56 12.40 1.56
N HIS A 222 -2.62 12.51 0.62
CA HIS A 222 -2.65 13.53 -0.43
C HIS A 222 -1.69 13.18 -1.56
N ILE A 223 -1.82 13.88 -2.68
CA ILE A 223 -0.93 13.84 -3.84
C ILE A 223 -0.35 15.25 -4.00
N ALA A 224 0.95 15.37 -4.20
CA ALA A 224 1.62 16.66 -4.39
C ALA A 224 2.42 16.68 -5.69
N PRO A 225 2.56 17.84 -6.36
CA PRO A 225 3.46 17.97 -7.48
C PRO A 225 4.91 17.75 -7.01
N VAL A 226 5.74 17.20 -7.88
CA VAL A 226 7.19 17.07 -7.64
C VAL A 226 7.96 18.11 -8.45
N PRO A 227 9.18 18.51 -8.03
CA PRO A 227 10.04 19.36 -8.85
C PRO A 227 10.28 18.75 -10.24
N ASP A 228 10.37 19.58 -11.27
CA ASP A 228 10.71 19.14 -12.61
C ASP A 228 12.13 18.55 -12.66
N LYS A 229 12.35 17.54 -13.51
CA LYS A 229 13.66 16.86 -13.62
C LYS A 229 14.73 17.77 -14.25
N SER A 230 14.31 18.69 -15.12
CA SER A 230 15.16 19.59 -15.87
C SER A 230 15.24 20.99 -15.25
N ASP A 231 14.23 21.40 -14.47
CA ASP A 231 14.23 22.66 -13.74
C ASP A 231 13.64 22.50 -12.32
N HIS A 232 14.52 22.38 -11.33
CA HIS A 232 14.11 22.15 -9.94
C HIS A 232 13.32 23.32 -9.31
N ASN A 233 13.26 24.49 -9.95
CA ASN A 233 12.48 25.64 -9.49
C ASN A 233 11.02 25.59 -9.96
N HIS A 234 10.68 24.71 -10.90
CA HIS A 234 9.33 24.53 -11.41
C HIS A 234 8.79 23.15 -11.02
N HIS A 235 7.46 23.03 -10.98
CA HIS A 235 6.80 21.74 -10.79
C HIS A 235 6.74 20.98 -12.10
N SER A 236 6.88 19.66 -12.00
CA SER A 236 6.66 18.77 -13.13
C SER A 236 5.20 18.83 -13.58
N ALA A 237 4.98 18.90 -14.89
CA ALA A 237 3.63 18.91 -15.45
C ALA A 237 2.91 17.56 -15.27
N ASP A 238 3.66 16.46 -15.34
CA ASP A 238 3.09 15.11 -15.47
C ASP A 238 3.36 14.19 -14.27
N ASP A 239 4.27 14.58 -13.37
CA ASP A 239 4.69 13.74 -12.27
C ASP A 239 4.25 14.30 -10.91
N VAL A 240 3.85 13.39 -10.03
CA VAL A 240 3.41 13.66 -8.67
C VAL A 240 4.05 12.70 -7.67
N ALA A 241 3.99 13.05 -6.39
CA ALA A 241 4.31 12.19 -5.26
C ALA A 241 3.04 11.88 -4.47
N VAL A 242 2.89 10.60 -4.07
CA VAL A 242 1.80 10.14 -3.21
C VAL A 242 2.27 10.16 -1.76
N PHE A 243 1.46 10.70 -0.86
CA PHE A 243 1.73 10.73 0.57
C PHE A 243 0.71 9.88 1.31
N VAL A 244 1.18 9.13 2.29
CA VAL A 244 0.40 8.20 3.10
C VAL A 244 0.43 8.63 4.56
N LYS A 245 -0.73 8.58 5.20
CA LYS A 245 -0.87 8.69 6.65
C LYS A 245 -0.66 7.29 7.24
N VAL A 246 0.42 7.11 7.99
CA VAL A 246 0.74 5.86 8.67
C VAL A 246 0.36 5.97 10.14
N LYS A 247 -0.13 4.88 10.71
CA LYS A 247 -0.41 4.74 12.14
C LYS A 247 0.49 3.67 12.74
N TYR A 248 1.05 3.97 13.92
CA TYR A 248 1.90 3.05 14.67
C TYR A 248 1.12 2.32 15.76
N ALA A 249 1.74 1.29 16.33
CA ALA A 249 1.15 0.51 17.41
C ALA A 249 0.85 1.35 18.67
N ASP A 250 1.60 2.43 18.93
CA ASP A 250 1.35 3.36 20.04
C ASP A 250 0.21 4.36 19.75
N GLY A 251 -0.46 4.23 18.61
CA GLY A 251 -1.56 5.08 18.19
C GLY A 251 -1.14 6.40 17.54
N LYS A 252 0.17 6.75 17.55
CA LYS A 252 0.66 7.95 16.86
C LYS A 252 0.56 7.79 15.36
N GLU A 253 0.52 8.93 14.68
CA GLU A 253 0.39 9.00 13.23
C GLU A 253 1.50 9.87 12.65
N ALA A 254 1.87 9.59 11.40
CA ALA A 254 2.80 10.41 10.63
C ALA A 254 2.39 10.44 9.16
N ILE A 255 2.72 11.52 8.46
CA ILE A 255 2.57 11.61 7.01
C ILE A 255 3.92 11.30 6.39
N LYS A 256 3.95 10.40 5.41
CA LYS A 256 5.17 9.98 4.72
C LYS A 256 4.97 9.90 3.21
N PRO A 257 5.98 10.25 2.42
CA PRO A 257 5.92 10.00 0.98
C PRO A 257 6.02 8.49 0.70
N VAL A 258 5.40 8.06 -0.39
CA VAL A 258 5.74 6.80 -1.05
C VAL A 258 7.11 6.93 -1.69
N THR A 259 7.96 5.94 -1.50
CA THR A 259 9.36 5.91 -1.96
C THR A 259 9.60 4.89 -3.07
N GLU A 260 10.70 5.01 -3.82
CA GLU A 260 11.01 4.20 -5.00
C GLU A 260 11.06 2.70 -4.69
N ASN A 261 11.78 2.31 -3.63
CA ASN A 261 11.85 0.92 -3.19
C ASN A 261 10.69 0.55 -2.25
N ARG A 262 9.75 1.48 -2.03
CA ARG A 262 8.60 1.31 -1.15
C ARG A 262 9.06 0.97 0.26
N SER A 263 10.12 1.63 0.72
CA SER A 263 10.72 1.45 2.04
C SER A 263 10.52 2.67 2.94
N SER A 264 10.52 2.44 4.24
CA SER A 264 10.55 3.50 5.27
C SER A 264 11.98 4.06 5.50
N ASP A 265 12.99 3.54 4.80
CA ASP A 265 14.38 4.01 4.86
C ASP A 265 14.49 5.48 4.41
N LEU A 266 15.19 6.30 5.18
CA LEU A 266 15.36 7.74 4.91
C LEU A 266 16.22 8.03 3.68
N ARG A 267 16.98 7.04 3.20
CA ARG A 267 17.80 7.13 1.99
C ARG A 267 17.03 6.74 0.73
N ASP A 268 15.82 6.21 0.87
CA ASP A 268 14.97 5.85 -0.27
C ASP A 268 14.30 7.12 -0.82
N ASN A 269 14.51 7.39 -2.10
CA ASN A 269 14.01 8.62 -2.72
C ASN A 269 12.48 8.59 -2.81
N VAL A 270 11.87 9.78 -2.74
CA VAL A 270 10.44 9.94 -3.01
C VAL A 270 10.14 9.43 -4.41
N LYS A 271 9.13 8.55 -4.51
CA LYS A 271 8.72 7.99 -5.79
C LYS A 271 8.04 9.04 -6.64
N ARG A 272 8.56 9.27 -7.83
CA ARG A 272 7.89 10.10 -8.84
C ARG A 272 6.94 9.21 -9.64
N VAL A 273 5.66 9.55 -9.64
CA VAL A 273 4.61 8.78 -10.30
C VAL A 273 3.96 9.65 -11.36
N SER A 274 3.84 9.15 -12.58
CA SER A 274 3.06 9.81 -13.62
C SER A 274 1.61 9.93 -13.16
N ILE A 275 1.05 11.13 -13.18
CA ILE A 275 -0.35 11.37 -12.82
C ILE A 275 -1.29 10.59 -13.74
N HIS A 276 -0.99 10.51 -15.03
CA HIS A 276 -1.73 9.71 -16.00
C HIS A 276 -1.71 8.23 -15.62
N GLY A 277 -0.53 7.66 -15.36
CA GLY A 277 -0.43 6.27 -14.93
C GLY A 277 -1.16 5.98 -13.62
N LEU A 278 -1.14 6.93 -12.67
CA LEU A 278 -1.87 6.80 -11.42
C LEU A 278 -3.39 6.73 -11.66
N LEU A 279 -3.90 7.63 -12.50
CA LEU A 279 -5.32 7.70 -12.87
C LEU A 279 -5.76 6.50 -13.72
N ASP A 280 -4.95 6.03 -14.66
CA ASP A 280 -5.25 4.85 -15.49
C ASP A 280 -5.43 3.60 -14.63
N THR A 281 -4.55 3.40 -13.64
CA THR A 281 -4.68 2.26 -12.73
C THR A 281 -5.92 2.38 -11.83
N ALA A 282 -6.30 3.59 -11.43
CA ALA A 282 -7.51 3.83 -10.67
C ALA A 282 -8.76 3.54 -11.50
N SER A 283 -8.82 4.05 -12.73
CA SER A 283 -9.90 3.80 -13.69
C SER A 283 -10.10 2.30 -13.95
N SER A 284 -9.02 1.56 -14.17
CA SER A 284 -9.07 0.11 -14.37
C SER A 284 -9.66 -0.62 -13.15
N ARG A 285 -9.35 -0.17 -11.93
CA ARG A 285 -9.92 -0.74 -10.69
C ARG A 285 -11.40 -0.39 -10.54
N VAL A 286 -11.81 0.82 -10.90
CA VAL A 286 -13.21 1.25 -10.88
C VAL A 286 -14.03 0.41 -11.85
N GLU A 287 -13.56 0.23 -13.07
CA GLU A 287 -14.23 -0.59 -14.08
C GLU A 287 -14.40 -2.04 -13.61
N ALA A 288 -13.31 -2.68 -13.15
CA ALA A 288 -13.38 -4.05 -12.64
C ALA A 288 -14.35 -4.20 -11.46
N SER A 289 -14.35 -3.23 -10.53
CA SER A 289 -15.26 -3.21 -9.39
C SER A 289 -16.71 -3.01 -9.81
N HIS A 290 -16.96 -2.09 -10.75
CA HIS A 290 -18.28 -1.81 -11.27
C HIS A 290 -18.89 -3.04 -11.94
N ASN A 291 -18.12 -3.69 -12.83
CA ASN A 291 -18.58 -4.87 -13.54
C ASN A 291 -18.85 -6.04 -12.58
N TYR A 292 -18.02 -6.23 -11.55
CA TYR A 292 -18.26 -7.25 -10.53
C TYR A 292 -19.52 -6.96 -9.70
N LEU A 293 -19.75 -5.71 -9.29
CA LEU A 293 -20.96 -5.34 -8.56
C LEU A 293 -22.22 -5.49 -9.42
N GLN A 294 -22.14 -5.15 -10.72
CA GLN A 294 -23.22 -5.42 -11.66
C GLN A 294 -23.52 -6.92 -11.72
N TYR A 295 -22.49 -7.77 -11.77
CA TYR A 295 -22.66 -9.23 -11.71
C TYR A 295 -23.37 -9.66 -10.42
N LEU A 296 -22.97 -9.15 -9.26
CA LEU A 296 -23.62 -9.49 -7.97
C LEU A 296 -25.08 -9.03 -7.88
N GLN A 297 -25.47 -8.02 -8.66
CA GLN A 297 -26.85 -7.56 -8.78
C GLN A 297 -27.68 -8.37 -9.79
N GLN A 298 -27.03 -9.21 -10.61
CA GLN A 298 -27.75 -10.11 -11.49
C GLN A 298 -28.52 -11.16 -10.66
N PRO A 299 -29.69 -11.59 -11.14
CA PRO A 299 -30.43 -12.69 -10.53
C PRO A 299 -29.52 -13.91 -10.37
N GLN A 300 -29.37 -14.42 -9.15
CA GLN A 300 -28.43 -15.51 -8.87
C GLN A 300 -28.67 -16.71 -9.78
N GLY A 301 -27.61 -17.17 -10.46
CA GLY A 301 -27.58 -18.46 -11.16
C GLY A 301 -27.54 -18.41 -12.69
N LEU A 302 -27.57 -17.24 -13.34
CA LEU A 302 -27.47 -17.12 -14.80
C LEU A 302 -26.41 -16.07 -15.18
N SER A 303 -25.49 -16.44 -16.07
CA SER A 303 -24.56 -15.46 -16.65
C SER A 303 -25.31 -14.52 -17.61
N LYS A 304 -24.75 -13.34 -17.90
CA LYS A 304 -25.31 -12.43 -18.92
C LYS A 304 -25.51 -13.13 -20.28
N ALA A 305 -24.61 -14.03 -20.65
CA ALA A 305 -24.72 -14.82 -21.88
C ALA A 305 -25.91 -15.79 -21.83
N ASP A 306 -26.20 -16.40 -20.68
CA ASP A 306 -27.35 -17.28 -20.50
C ASP A 306 -28.67 -16.50 -20.52
N ILE A 307 -28.69 -15.33 -19.88
CA ILE A 307 -29.84 -14.42 -19.91
C ILE A 307 -30.14 -14.02 -21.36
N GLN A 308 -29.14 -13.53 -22.11
CA GLN A 308 -29.31 -13.15 -23.53
C GLN A 308 -29.75 -14.30 -24.43
N LYS A 309 -29.23 -15.51 -24.17
CA LYS A 309 -29.63 -16.71 -24.90
C LYS A 309 -31.08 -17.07 -24.64
N GLU A 310 -31.54 -16.92 -23.39
CA GLU A 310 -32.91 -17.18 -23.01
C GLU A 310 -33.86 -16.08 -23.52
N GLU A 311 -33.48 -14.81 -23.44
CA GLU A 311 -34.18 -13.68 -24.06
C GLU A 311 -34.41 -13.93 -25.56
N ALA A 312 -33.37 -14.35 -26.30
CA ALA A 312 -33.48 -14.65 -27.73
C ALA A 312 -34.47 -15.80 -28.01
N LYS A 313 -34.47 -16.86 -27.18
CA LYS A 313 -35.45 -17.95 -27.30
C LYS A 313 -36.87 -17.49 -26.98
N ILE A 314 -37.05 -16.69 -25.93
CA ILE A 314 -38.35 -16.17 -25.50
C ILE A 314 -38.91 -15.24 -26.56
N TYR A 315 -38.11 -14.32 -27.07
CA TYR A 315 -38.48 -13.44 -28.18
C TYR A 315 -38.93 -14.24 -29.41
N ALA A 316 -38.12 -15.22 -29.85
CA ALA A 316 -38.44 -16.04 -31.00
C ALA A 316 -39.67 -16.94 -30.80
N SER A 317 -39.96 -17.35 -29.57
CA SER A 317 -41.13 -18.18 -29.24
C SER A 317 -42.40 -17.34 -29.17
N ALA A 318 -42.33 -16.16 -28.56
CA ALA A 318 -43.42 -15.19 -28.51
C ALA A 318 -43.81 -14.70 -29.90
N ALA A 319 -42.83 -14.37 -30.75
CA ALA A 319 -43.07 -13.98 -32.14
C ALA A 319 -43.76 -15.10 -32.94
N ARG A 320 -43.37 -16.36 -32.74
CA ARG A 320 -44.03 -17.53 -33.36
C ARG A 320 -45.46 -17.75 -32.84
N GLY A 321 -45.73 -17.40 -31.58
CA GLY A 321 -47.04 -17.46 -30.96
C GLY A 321 -47.97 -16.28 -31.29
N GLY A 322 -47.55 -15.32 -32.12
CA GLY A 322 -48.33 -14.13 -32.45
C GLY A 322 -48.40 -13.07 -31.35
N THR A 323 -47.52 -13.17 -30.34
CA THR A 323 -47.37 -12.20 -29.26
C THR A 323 -46.14 -11.32 -29.49
N ASP A 324 -46.12 -10.13 -28.90
CA ASP A 324 -44.97 -9.23 -29.00
C ASP A 324 -43.76 -9.82 -28.28
N GLY A 325 -42.71 -10.13 -29.03
CA GLY A 325 -41.48 -10.71 -28.50
C GLY A 325 -40.79 -9.83 -27.45
N GLN A 326 -40.89 -8.51 -27.58
CA GLN A 326 -40.28 -7.59 -26.62
C GLN A 326 -41.02 -7.60 -25.28
N VAL A 327 -42.36 -7.68 -25.30
CA VAL A 327 -43.16 -7.82 -24.06
C VAL A 327 -42.77 -9.09 -23.31
N ALA A 328 -42.60 -10.21 -24.03
CA ALA A 328 -42.24 -11.49 -23.41
C ALA A 328 -40.83 -11.46 -22.79
N VAL A 329 -39.89 -10.78 -23.46
CA VAL A 329 -38.54 -10.54 -22.92
C VAL A 329 -38.59 -9.67 -21.67
N ASP A 330 -39.26 -8.52 -21.71
CA ASP A 330 -39.36 -7.62 -20.56
C ASP A 330 -40.03 -8.32 -19.35
N GLN A 331 -41.03 -9.17 -19.59
CA GLN A 331 -41.68 -9.98 -18.55
C GLN A 331 -40.74 -11.04 -17.95
N PHE A 332 -39.94 -11.70 -18.79
CA PHE A 332 -38.91 -12.63 -18.33
C PHE A 332 -37.88 -11.93 -17.46
N GLU A 333 -37.31 -10.82 -17.94
CA GLU A 333 -36.36 -10.01 -17.20
C GLU A 333 -36.93 -9.54 -15.85
N ALA A 334 -38.20 -9.12 -15.83
CA ALA A 334 -38.91 -8.76 -14.60
C ALA A 334 -39.08 -9.95 -13.65
N SER A 335 -39.32 -11.16 -14.17
CA SER A 335 -39.51 -12.38 -13.37
C SER A 335 -38.24 -12.85 -12.66
N ILE A 336 -37.08 -12.59 -13.28
CA ILE A 336 -35.78 -12.87 -12.66
C ILE A 336 -35.30 -11.70 -11.79
N GLY A 337 -35.95 -10.54 -11.84
CA GLY A 337 -35.67 -9.42 -10.95
C GLY A 337 -34.62 -8.45 -11.49
N ILE A 338 -34.48 -8.33 -12.82
CA ILE A 338 -33.62 -7.32 -13.44
C ILE A 338 -34.17 -5.91 -13.10
N PRO A 339 -33.35 -5.01 -12.55
CA PRO A 339 -33.77 -3.64 -12.24
C PRO A 339 -34.32 -2.90 -13.48
N GLY A 340 -35.44 -2.20 -13.32
CA GLY A 340 -36.09 -1.45 -14.40
C GLY A 340 -36.90 -2.30 -15.39
N ALA A 341 -36.78 -3.63 -15.35
CA ALA A 341 -37.49 -4.53 -16.28
C ALA A 341 -39.00 -4.53 -16.04
N LYS A 342 -39.42 -4.38 -14.78
CA LYS A 342 -40.85 -4.31 -14.42
C LYS A 342 -41.51 -3.05 -15.00
N GLU A 343 -40.82 -1.92 -14.92
CA GLU A 343 -41.27 -0.65 -15.50
C GLU A 343 -41.32 -0.73 -17.03
N ARG A 344 -40.29 -1.31 -17.67
CA ARG A 344 -40.29 -1.57 -19.13
C ARG A 344 -41.45 -2.46 -19.54
N ALA A 345 -41.67 -3.58 -18.85
CA ALA A 345 -42.77 -4.50 -19.14
C ALA A 345 -44.14 -3.82 -19.04
N GLN A 346 -44.36 -2.99 -18.00
CA GLN A 346 -45.58 -2.21 -17.84
C GLN A 346 -45.74 -1.16 -18.95
N GLN A 347 -44.67 -0.48 -19.35
CA GLN A 347 -44.70 0.51 -20.41
C GLN A 347 -44.99 -0.13 -21.77
N THR A 348 -44.33 -1.25 -22.11
CA THR A 348 -44.57 -2.00 -23.36
C THR A 348 -46.00 -2.54 -23.39
N GLN A 349 -46.51 -3.05 -22.26
CA GLN A 349 -47.91 -3.48 -22.13
C GLN A 349 -48.90 -2.32 -22.35
N ALA A 350 -48.65 -1.15 -21.75
CA ALA A 350 -49.47 0.03 -21.93
C ALA A 350 -49.48 0.50 -23.39
N ILE A 351 -48.31 0.53 -24.06
CA ILE A 351 -48.19 0.90 -25.48
C ILE A 351 -48.99 -0.06 -26.36
N ASN A 352 -48.88 -1.36 -26.14
CA ASN A 352 -49.59 -2.36 -26.94
C ASN A 352 -51.10 -2.31 -26.72
N THR A 353 -51.53 -2.17 -25.46
CA THR A 353 -52.96 -2.00 -25.13
C THR A 353 -53.51 -0.72 -25.76
N ALA A 354 -52.77 0.38 -25.71
CA ALA A 354 -53.16 1.64 -26.34
C ALA A 354 -53.30 1.50 -27.87
N LYS A 355 -52.34 0.82 -28.54
CA LYS A 355 -52.41 0.52 -29.98
C LYS A 355 -53.63 -0.32 -30.33
N THR A 356 -53.88 -1.40 -29.59
CA THR A 356 -55.03 -2.29 -29.82
C THR A 356 -56.35 -1.57 -29.57
N TRP A 357 -56.46 -0.80 -28.49
CA TRP A 357 -57.67 -0.06 -28.14
C TRP A 357 -57.98 1.09 -29.11
N ALA A 358 -56.94 1.79 -29.58
CA ALA A 358 -57.10 2.88 -30.53
C ALA A 358 -57.49 2.38 -31.93
N GLY A 359 -56.99 1.20 -32.33
CA GLY A 359 -57.24 0.65 -33.66
C GLY A 359 -56.85 1.65 -34.75
N ASP A 360 -57.75 1.91 -35.70
CA ASP A 360 -57.55 2.91 -36.77
C ASP A 360 -58.20 4.28 -36.52
N ASP A 361 -58.82 4.48 -35.36
CA ASP A 361 -59.52 5.72 -35.02
C ASP A 361 -58.50 6.86 -34.76
N PRO A 362 -58.51 7.95 -35.56
CA PRO A 362 -57.55 9.05 -35.43
C PRO A 362 -57.70 9.81 -34.11
N VAL A 363 -58.91 9.92 -33.56
CA VAL A 363 -59.16 10.59 -32.28
C VAL A 363 -58.66 9.74 -31.12
N LYS A 364 -58.84 8.41 -31.18
CA LYS A 364 -58.27 7.50 -30.18
C LYS A 364 -56.75 7.42 -30.26
N LYS A 365 -56.15 7.49 -31.45
CA LYS A 365 -54.69 7.55 -31.63
C LYS A 365 -54.09 8.80 -30.98
N GLU A 366 -54.73 9.95 -31.15
CA GLU A 366 -54.31 11.21 -30.49
C GLU A 366 -54.42 11.10 -28.96
N PHE A 367 -55.55 10.61 -28.46
CA PHE A 367 -55.73 10.37 -27.03
C PHE A 367 -54.66 9.41 -26.47
N ALA A 368 -54.41 8.29 -27.16
CA ALA A 368 -53.40 7.32 -26.79
C ALA A 368 -52.00 7.94 -26.71
N SER A 369 -51.62 8.76 -27.68
CA SER A 369 -50.34 9.51 -27.68
C SER A 369 -50.19 10.40 -26.45
N VAL A 370 -51.22 11.19 -26.13
CA VAL A 370 -51.22 12.10 -24.96
C VAL A 370 -51.15 11.32 -23.65
N MET A 371 -51.95 10.26 -23.52
CA MET A 371 -52.02 9.49 -22.29
C MET A 371 -50.77 8.62 -22.08
N LEU A 372 -50.16 8.06 -23.12
CA LEU A 372 -48.89 7.34 -22.98
C LEU A 372 -47.75 8.23 -22.46
N ARG A 373 -47.79 9.54 -22.76
CA ARG A 373 -46.80 10.51 -22.26
C ARG A 373 -47.08 10.95 -20.83
N ASN A 374 -48.34 11.21 -20.50
CA ASN A 374 -48.71 11.90 -19.27
C ASN A 374 -49.22 10.97 -18.16
N ASN A 375 -49.86 9.86 -18.52
CA ASN A 375 -50.41 8.87 -17.59
C ASN A 375 -50.63 7.50 -18.28
N PRO A 376 -49.56 6.74 -18.55
CA PRO A 376 -49.65 5.47 -19.27
C PRO A 376 -50.42 4.38 -18.49
N ALA A 377 -50.62 4.57 -17.19
CA ALA A 377 -51.30 3.60 -16.32
C ALA A 377 -52.76 3.33 -16.74
N VAL A 378 -53.41 4.26 -17.45
CA VAL A 378 -54.78 4.05 -17.96
C VAL A 378 -54.88 2.91 -18.98
N PHE A 379 -53.77 2.52 -19.60
CA PHE A 379 -53.72 1.41 -20.57
C PHE A 379 -53.26 0.08 -19.93
N ILE A 380 -53.12 0.02 -18.60
CA ILE A 380 -52.83 -1.23 -17.90
C ILE A 380 -54.14 -1.99 -17.65
N SER A 381 -54.12 -3.32 -17.79
CA SER A 381 -55.28 -4.17 -17.54
C SER A 381 -55.82 -3.99 -16.11
N GLY A 382 -57.14 -3.88 -15.95
CA GLY A 382 -57.82 -3.55 -14.69
C GLY A 382 -58.19 -2.07 -14.53
N ASN A 383 -57.74 -1.19 -15.44
CA ASN A 383 -58.06 0.24 -15.44
C ASN A 383 -59.04 0.62 -16.56
N GLU A 384 -59.89 -0.31 -17.03
CA GLU A 384 -60.77 -0.10 -18.18
C GLU A 384 -61.78 1.04 -17.94
N ASP A 385 -62.23 1.22 -16.70
CA ASP A 385 -63.13 2.32 -16.31
C ASP A 385 -62.43 3.69 -16.32
N ASP A 386 -61.18 3.74 -15.91
CA ASP A 386 -60.38 4.98 -15.92
C ASP A 386 -59.97 5.36 -17.34
N LEU A 387 -59.68 4.37 -18.19
CA LEU A 387 -59.50 4.56 -19.63
C LEU A 387 -60.75 5.19 -20.24
N ARG A 388 -61.93 4.61 -19.97
CA ARG A 388 -63.21 5.09 -20.47
C ARG A 388 -63.52 6.51 -20.01
N LYS A 389 -63.36 6.82 -18.72
CA LYS A 389 -63.61 8.16 -18.16
C LYS A 389 -62.61 9.19 -18.70
N SER A 390 -61.33 8.83 -18.76
CA SER A 390 -60.27 9.70 -19.30
C SER A 390 -60.51 10.02 -20.76
N TYR A 391 -60.93 9.03 -21.56
CA TYR A 391 -61.28 9.24 -22.97
C TYR A 391 -62.53 10.11 -23.13
N GLN A 392 -63.57 9.88 -22.33
CA GLN A 392 -64.77 10.73 -22.34
C GLN A 392 -64.43 12.18 -22.00
N ASN A 393 -63.63 12.41 -20.95
CA ASN A 393 -63.16 13.75 -20.58
C ASN A 393 -62.32 14.40 -21.68
N PHE A 394 -61.50 13.61 -22.40
CA PHE A 394 -60.74 14.09 -23.54
C PHE A 394 -61.65 14.50 -24.69
N ILE A 395 -62.73 13.75 -24.94
CA ILE A 395 -63.74 14.11 -25.94
C ILE A 395 -64.46 15.40 -25.55
N ASP A 396 -64.89 15.51 -24.30
CA ASP A 396 -65.69 16.63 -23.82
C ASP A 396 -64.89 17.95 -23.81
N ARG A 397 -63.56 17.89 -23.64
CA ARG A 397 -62.68 19.06 -23.59
C ARG A 397 -62.19 19.55 -24.96
N ASN A 398 -62.27 18.73 -26.02
CA ASN A 398 -61.51 18.98 -27.25
C ASN A 398 -62.37 18.95 -28.54
N THR A 399 -63.62 19.40 -28.44
CA THR A 399 -64.66 19.25 -29.48
C THR A 399 -64.29 19.89 -30.83
N ASN A 400 -63.54 21.00 -30.83
CA ASN A 400 -63.14 21.70 -32.06
C ASN A 400 -61.99 21.00 -32.82
N THR A 401 -61.00 20.45 -32.11
CA THR A 401 -59.87 19.71 -32.70
C THR A 401 -60.32 18.35 -33.26
N GLN A 402 -61.36 17.76 -32.69
CA GLN A 402 -61.95 16.51 -33.18
C GLN A 402 -62.69 16.63 -34.51
N ASN A 403 -63.33 17.77 -34.78
CA ASN A 403 -63.98 18.01 -36.08
C ASN A 403 -62.94 18.10 -37.22
N GLY A 404 -61.73 18.61 -36.94
CA GLY A 404 -60.61 18.60 -37.90
C GLY A 404 -59.94 17.24 -38.07
N LEU A 405 -59.91 16.40 -37.03
CA LEU A 405 -59.36 15.03 -37.07
C LEU A 405 -60.28 14.02 -37.81
N LYS A 406 -61.59 14.29 -37.84
CA LYS A 406 -62.59 13.49 -38.57
C LYS A 406 -62.74 13.92 -40.04
N ASP A 407 -62.20 15.08 -40.42
CA ASP A 407 -62.21 15.60 -41.78
C ASP A 407 -61.02 15.05 -42.57
N THR A 408 -61.25 14.00 -43.37
CA THR A 408 -60.23 13.34 -44.21
C THR A 408 -59.86 14.14 -45.47
N SER A 409 -60.36 15.36 -45.63
CA SER A 409 -59.97 16.24 -46.75
C SER A 409 -58.54 16.77 -46.59
N ALA A 410 -57.89 17.13 -47.70
CA ALA A 410 -56.57 17.77 -47.69
C ALA A 410 -56.54 19.06 -46.86
N SER A 411 -57.66 19.79 -46.82
CA SER A 411 -57.86 20.99 -45.99
C SER A 411 -57.97 20.69 -44.50
N GLY A 412 -58.67 19.62 -44.10
CA GLY A 412 -58.76 19.19 -42.70
C GLY A 412 -57.40 18.79 -42.14
N THR A 413 -56.63 18.01 -42.93
CA THR A 413 -55.27 17.58 -42.57
C THR A 413 -54.30 18.76 -42.40
N ALA A 414 -54.37 19.75 -43.31
CA ALA A 414 -53.52 20.94 -43.24
C ALA A 414 -53.81 21.83 -42.02
N ASN A 415 -55.08 21.96 -41.63
CA ASN A 415 -55.49 22.72 -40.43
C ASN A 415 -55.05 22.02 -39.14
N TYR A 416 -55.19 20.69 -39.06
CA TYR A 416 -54.69 19.92 -37.92
C TYR A 416 -53.17 20.05 -37.75
N LEU A 417 -52.39 19.97 -38.84
CA LEU A 417 -50.93 20.13 -38.81
C LEU A 417 -50.47 21.56 -38.47
N ARG A 418 -51.29 22.59 -38.70
CA ARG A 418 -51.05 23.96 -38.21
C ARG A 418 -51.28 24.07 -36.72
N GLN A 419 -52.42 23.60 -36.22
CA GLN A 419 -52.72 23.61 -34.78
C GLN A 419 -51.69 22.84 -33.94
N ARG A 420 -51.20 21.68 -34.43
CA ARG A 420 -50.13 20.95 -33.74
C ARG A 420 -48.81 21.72 -33.64
N ARG A 421 -48.45 22.47 -34.69
CA ARG A 421 -47.24 23.32 -34.67
C ARG A 421 -47.37 24.48 -33.70
N GLU A 422 -48.55 25.08 -33.62
CA GLU A 422 -48.83 26.16 -32.67
C GLU A 422 -48.83 25.66 -31.21
N GLN A 423 -49.37 24.46 -30.95
CA GLN A 423 -49.36 23.86 -29.61
C GLN A 423 -47.96 23.38 -29.18
N GLN A 424 -47.14 22.85 -30.10
CA GLN A 424 -45.73 22.54 -29.81
C GLN A 424 -44.91 23.78 -29.47
N GLN A 425 -45.15 24.91 -30.17
CA GLN A 425 -44.49 26.17 -29.86
C GLN A 425 -44.92 26.74 -28.49
N GLN A 426 -46.15 26.48 -28.04
CA GLN A 426 -46.60 26.88 -26.70
C GLN A 426 -46.06 25.97 -25.59
N SER A 427 -45.86 24.66 -25.84
CA SER A 427 -45.23 23.78 -24.86
C SER A 427 -43.73 24.08 -24.68
N ASP A 428 -43.03 24.41 -25.77
CA ASP A 428 -41.61 24.81 -25.72
C ASP A 428 -41.39 26.17 -25.04
N PHE A 429 -42.45 27.00 -24.93
CA PHE A 429 -42.39 28.29 -24.22
C PHE A 429 -42.66 28.17 -22.71
N MET A 430 -43.30 27.08 -22.26
CA MET A 430 -43.67 26.87 -20.84
C MET A 430 -42.74 25.93 -20.10
N TYR A 431 -42.00 25.07 -20.80
CA TYR A 431 -40.86 24.33 -20.26
C TYR A 431 -39.65 24.66 -21.11
N GLY A 432 -39.02 25.78 -20.76
CA GLY A 432 -37.72 26.13 -21.30
C GLY A 432 -36.75 24.97 -21.13
N SER A 433 -35.99 24.75 -22.19
CA SER A 433 -34.73 24.03 -22.15
C SER A 433 -33.86 24.55 -21.00
N ASP A 434 -33.72 23.73 -19.97
CA ASP A 434 -32.56 23.66 -19.07
C ASP A 434 -32.11 22.19 -18.99
#